data_AF-A0A0D2HPF3-F1
#
_entry.id   AF-A0A0D2HPF3-F1
#
_cell.length_a   1.000
_cell.length_b   1.000
_cell.length_c   1.000
_cell.angle_alpha   90.00
_cell.angle_beta   90.00
_cell.angle_gamma   90.00
#
_symmetry.space_group_name_H-M   'P 1'
#
loop_
_entity.id
_entity.type
_entity.pdbx_description
1 polymer ?
#
loop_
_entity_poly.entity_id
_entity_poly.type
_entity_poly.pdbx_seq_one_letter_code
_entity_poly.pdbx_strand_id
1 'polypeptide(L)' 'MRRELYSKIDATPEAEEERASHCNEVGKQGLFEEAQSWYYKIGEGGKKEALNYVAGLPVYREKCWSCARKGYEGFVLS' A
#
# COMPACT_ATOMS: atom_id res chain seq x y z
N MET A 1 17.82 2.85 -10.60
CA MET A 1 17.48 4.14 -11.25
C MET A 1 18.67 4.64 -12.04
N ARG A 2 19.60 5.41 -11.46
CA ARG A 2 20.74 5.99 -12.21
C ARG A 2 21.62 4.99 -12.96
N ARG A 3 21.87 3.79 -12.41
CA ARG A 3 22.67 2.74 -13.08
C ARG A 3 22.05 2.29 -14.41
N GLU A 4 20.72 2.26 -14.46
CA GLU A 4 19.94 1.88 -15.65
C GLU A 4 19.45 3.12 -16.42
N LEU A 5 19.98 4.32 -16.10
CA LEU A 5 19.65 5.61 -16.70
C LEU A 5 18.17 6.06 -16.61
N TYR A 6 17.36 5.44 -15.74
CA TYR A 6 16.03 5.95 -15.41
C TYR A 6 16.09 7.24 -14.60
N SER A 7 15.23 8.19 -14.97
CA SER A 7 15.05 9.50 -14.36
C SER A 7 13.76 9.63 -13.54
N LYS A 8 12.79 8.73 -13.75
CA LYS A 8 11.46 8.73 -13.12
C LYS A 8 11.04 7.33 -12.68
N ILE A 9 10.22 7.30 -11.63
CA ILE A 9 9.49 6.12 -11.16
C ILE A 9 8.12 6.54 -10.69
N ASP A 10 7.08 5.95 -11.25
CA ASP A 10 5.70 6.19 -10.84
C ASP A 10 5.02 4.85 -10.58
N ALA A 11 4.19 4.78 -9.54
CA ALA A 11 3.34 3.62 -9.33
C ALA A 11 2.28 3.56 -10.44
N THR A 12 1.90 2.36 -10.86
CA THR A 12 0.75 2.23 -11.76
C THR A 12 -0.54 2.42 -10.96
N PRO A 13 -1.62 2.95 -11.56
CA PRO A 13 -2.91 3.10 -10.88
C PRO A 13 -3.43 1.77 -10.31
N GLU A 14 -3.21 0.68 -11.02
CA GLU A 14 -3.64 -0.67 -10.61
C GLU A 14 -2.87 -1.14 -9.37
N ALA A 15 -1.55 -0.88 -9.31
CA ALA A 15 -0.74 -1.23 -8.15
C ALA A 15 -1.10 -0.38 -6.91
N GLU A 16 -1.44 0.89 -7.10
CA GLU A 16 -1.95 1.74 -6.03
C GLU A 16 -3.29 1.24 -5.48
N GLU A 17 -4.23 0.89 -6.37
CA GLU A 17 -5.54 0.34 -6.01
C GLU A 17 -5.43 -1.01 -5.29
N GLU A 18 -4.57 -1.91 -5.78
CA GLU A 18 -4.30 -3.19 -5.13
C GLU A 18 -3.72 -2.98 -3.73
N ARG A 19 -2.75 -2.06 -3.59
CA ARG A 19 -2.16 -1.74 -2.29
C ARG A 19 -3.21 -1.18 -1.32
N ALA A 20 -4.06 -0.27 -1.78
CA ALA A 20 -5.11 0.33 -0.96
C ALA A 20 -6.15 -0.72 -0.54
N SER A 21 -6.58 -1.58 -1.47
CA SER A 21 -7.51 -2.68 -1.20
C SER A 21 -6.94 -3.64 -0.17
N HIS A 22 -5.69 -4.08 -0.34
CA HIS A 22 -5.00 -4.93 0.62
C HIS A 22 -4.92 -4.28 2.02
N CYS A 23 -4.62 -2.97 2.12
CA CYS A 23 -4.59 -2.28 3.42
C CYS A 23 -5.95 -2.30 4.12
N ASN A 24 -7.04 -2.09 3.37
CA ASN A 24 -8.40 -2.17 3.91
C ASN A 24 -8.77 -3.61 4.32
N GLU A 25 -8.40 -4.62 3.52
CA GLU A 25 -8.65 -6.02 3.81
C GLU A 25 -7.96 -6.50 5.09
N VAL A 26 -6.67 -6.23 5.25
CA VAL A 26 -5.96 -6.61 6.49
C VAL A 26 -6.43 -5.80 7.70
N GLY A 27 -6.89 -4.58 7.48
CA GLY A 27 -7.50 -3.74 8.50
C GLY A 27 -8.80 -4.33 9.07
N LYS A 28 -9.65 -4.89 8.20
CA LYS A 28 -10.92 -5.55 8.55
C LYS A 28 -10.77 -6.83 9.35
N GLN A 29 -9.58 -7.44 9.37
CA GLN A 29 -9.33 -8.67 10.12
C GLN A 29 -9.14 -8.41 11.63
N GLY A 30 -8.99 -7.15 12.04
CA GLY A 30 -8.84 -6.75 13.44
C GLY A 30 -9.92 -5.78 13.90
N LEU A 31 -9.68 -5.14 15.04
CA LEU A 31 -10.60 -4.14 15.64
C LEU A 31 -10.22 -2.69 15.30
N PHE A 32 -9.20 -2.47 14.47
CA PHE A 32 -8.72 -1.13 14.14
C PHE A 32 -9.80 -0.28 13.47
N GLU A 33 -10.64 -0.88 12.62
CA GLU A 33 -11.73 -0.18 11.93
C GLU A 33 -12.85 0.26 12.90
N GLU A 34 -13.03 -0.45 14.01
CA GLU A 34 -14.07 -0.15 15.01
C GLU A 34 -13.71 1.04 15.91
N ALA A 35 -12.41 1.30 16.07
CA ALA A 35 -11.93 2.40 16.89
C ALA A 35 -12.09 3.75 16.17
N GLN A 36 -12.69 4.73 16.83
CA GLN A 36 -12.65 6.14 16.40
C GLN A 36 -11.25 6.70 16.62
N SER A 37 -10.36 6.45 15.66
CA SER A 37 -8.95 6.81 15.72
C SER A 37 -8.45 7.33 14.38
N TRP A 38 -7.24 7.88 14.39
CA TRP A 38 -6.55 8.38 13.20
C TRP A 38 -6.10 7.26 12.24
N TYR A 39 -6.33 5.98 12.56
CA TYR A 39 -5.97 4.87 11.68
C TYR A 39 -6.84 4.77 10.43
N TYR A 40 -8.04 5.35 10.48
CA TYR A 40 -8.98 5.35 9.38
C TYR A 40 -9.44 6.76 9.07
N LYS A 41 -9.48 7.08 7.79
CA LYS A 41 -10.22 8.23 7.29
C LYS A 41 -11.67 7.81 7.07
N ILE A 42 -12.61 8.65 7.49
CA ILE A 42 -14.03 8.48 7.18
C ILE A 42 -14.36 9.48 6.07
N GLY A 43 -14.67 8.95 4.89
CA GLY A 43 -15.08 9.73 3.73
C GLY A 43 -16.58 10.04 3.73
N GLU A 44 -17.01 10.68 2.64
CA GLU A 44 -18.42 10.94 2.37
C GLU A 44 -19.21 9.62 2.29
N GLY A 45 -20.43 9.61 2.81
CA GLY A 45 -21.24 8.39 2.92
C GLY A 45 -20.76 7.37 3.96
N GLY A 46 -19.79 7.72 4.81
CA GLY A 46 -19.32 6.86 5.91
C GLY A 46 -18.31 5.79 5.49
N LYS A 47 -17.80 5.84 4.25
CA LYS A 47 -16.76 4.90 3.79
C LYS A 47 -15.48 5.09 4.61
N LYS A 48 -15.03 4.01 5.27
CA LYS A 48 -13.76 3.98 6.00
C LYS A 48 -12.62 3.56 5.07
N GLU A 49 -11.48 4.23 5.19
CA GLU A 49 -10.26 3.94 4.44
C GLU A 49 -9.06 3.84 5.39
N ALA A 50 -8.35 2.72 5.33
CA ALA A 50 -7.17 2.46 6.15
C ALA A 50 -6.01 3.40 5.75
N LEU A 51 -5.50 4.16 6.70
CA LEU A 51 -4.35 5.06 6.50
C LEU A 51 -3.01 4.40 6.84
N ASN A 52 -3.04 3.28 7.55
CA ASN A 52 -1.85 2.55 8.00
C ASN A 52 -1.87 1.10 7.52
N TYR A 53 -0.68 0.51 7.42
CA TYR A 53 -0.52 -0.91 7.11
C TYR A 53 -0.44 -1.74 8.41
N VAL A 54 -1.47 -2.53 8.70
CA VAL A 54 -1.61 -3.23 10.00
C VAL A 54 -1.26 -4.73 9.96
N ALA A 55 -0.78 -5.27 8.84
CA ALA A 55 -0.39 -6.69 8.74
C ALA A 55 1.01 -7.01 9.30
N GLY A 56 1.63 -6.06 10.02
CA GLY A 56 2.92 -6.24 10.69
C GLY A 56 4.16 -5.98 9.81
N LEU A 57 5.26 -5.64 10.50
CA LEU A 57 6.54 -5.28 9.87
C LEU A 57 7.16 -6.40 9.01
N PRO A 58 7.14 -7.69 9.41
CA PRO A 58 7.71 -8.76 8.59
C PRO A 58 7.04 -8.86 7.21
N VAL A 59 5.71 -8.81 7.16
CA VAL A 59 4.94 -8.88 5.91
C VAL A 59 5.17 -7.64 5.05
N TYR A 60 5.18 -6.45 5.67
CA TYR A 60 5.49 -5.20 4.97
C TYR A 60 6.87 -5.26 4.30
N ARG A 61 7.90 -5.70 5.05
CA ARG A 61 9.27 -5.82 4.54
C ARG A 61 9.37 -6.80 3.38
N GLU A 62 8.70 -7.95 3.48
CA GLU A 62 8.72 -8.94 2.40
C GLU A 62 8.05 -8.43 1.13
N LYS A 63 6.92 -7.70 1.25
CA LYS A 63 6.29 -7.04 0.08
C LYS A 63 7.23 -6.05 -0.59
N CYS A 64 7.90 -5.18 0.17
CA CYS A 64 8.87 -4.23 -0.38
C CYS A 64 10.06 -4.93 -1.07
N TRP A 65 10.61 -5.99 -0.46
CA TRP A 65 11.73 -6.73 -1.03
C TRP A 65 11.32 -7.53 -2.27
N SER A 66 10.15 -8.15 -2.27
CA SER A 66 9.61 -8.84 -3.44
C SER A 66 9.46 -7.88 -4.62
N CYS A 67 8.84 -6.71 -4.41
CA CYS A 67 8.73 -5.66 -5.41
C CYS A 67 10.11 -5.29 -5.99
N ALA A 68 11.10 -4.99 -5.15
CA ALA A 68 12.44 -4.64 -5.60
C ALA A 68 13.16 -5.77 -6.35
N ARG A 69 13.04 -7.03 -5.88
CA ARG A 69 13.65 -8.21 -6.53
C ARG A 69 13.05 -8.49 -7.90
N LYS A 70 11.77 -8.17 -8.08
CA LYS A 70 11.06 -8.28 -9.36
C LYS A 70 11.22 -7.05 -10.25
N GLY A 71 12.23 -6.22 -10.01
CA GLY A 71 12.52 -5.06 -10.84
C GLY A 71 11.55 -3.89 -10.62
N TYR A 72 11.08 -3.70 -9.39
CA TYR A 72 10.05 -2.71 -9.03
C TYR A 72 8.69 -2.99 -9.71
N GLU A 73 8.21 -4.23 -9.59
CA GLU A 73 6.87 -4.63 -10.04
C GLU A 73 5.80 -3.66 -9.48
N GLY A 74 4.86 -3.24 -10.35
CA GLY A 74 3.86 -2.23 -10.04
C GLY A 74 4.31 -0.78 -10.27
N PHE A 75 5.49 -0.56 -10.85
CA PHE A 75 5.98 0.77 -11.21
C PHE A 75 6.35 0.88 -12.70
N VAL A 76 6.15 2.07 -13.27
CA VAL A 76 6.68 2.47 -14.57
C VAL A 76 8.02 3.19 -14.35
N LEU A 77 9.06 2.68 -15.03
CA LEU A 77 10.42 3.19 -14.99
C LEU A 77 10.73 3.88 -16.32
N SER A 78 11.15 5.14 -16.27
CA SER A 78 11.54 5.94 -17.45
C SER A 78 12.70 6.88 -17.16
#